data_AF-A0A421K926-F1
#
_entry.id   AF-A0A421K926-F1
#
_cell.length_a   1.000
_cell.length_b   1.000
_cell.length_c   1.000
_cell.angle_alpha   90.00
_cell.angle_beta   90.00
_cell.angle_gamma   90.00
#
_symmetry.space_group_name_H-M   'P 1'
#
loop_
_entity.id
_entity.type
_entity.pdbx_description
1 polymer ?
#
loop_
_entity_poly.entity_id
_entity_poly.type
_entity_poly.pdbx_seq_one_letter_code
_entity_poly.pdbx_strand_id
1 'polypeptide(L)'
;MEQGITDFKEYIDNDCYFVDKTRLIAHLVDHPSKVHLITRPRRFGKTLNLSMIRYFLEEPLPRGADTGGSQPNASLFEGMSITQHPQFREYLGQYPVIALSFKDVKEPNHNDCMAIIRKMLSTEYQRHEYLQNCNVLRDADKELALESGGA
;
A
#
# COMPACT_ATOMS: atom_id res chain seq x y z
N MET A 1 18.95 -5.39 17.30
CA MET A 1 17.55 -5.43 17.77
C MET A 1 16.75 -6.13 16.69
N GLU A 2 16.22 -7.32 16.97
CA GLU A 2 15.30 -8.01 16.06
C GLU A 2 14.16 -7.07 15.69
N GLN A 3 14.07 -6.70 14.41
CA GLN A 3 12.94 -5.94 13.91
C GLN A 3 11.78 -6.93 13.81
N GLY A 4 10.74 -6.73 14.63
CA GLY A 4 9.51 -7.51 14.49
C GLY A 4 8.92 -7.33 13.08
N ILE A 5 8.22 -8.35 12.59
CA ILE A 5 7.57 -8.34 11.28
C ILE A 5 6.68 -7.09 11.16
N THR A 6 6.91 -6.31 10.11
CA THR A 6 6.18 -5.05 9.86
C THR A 6 5.37 -5.05 8.59
N ASP A 7 5.47 -6.10 7.79
CA ASP A 7 4.61 -6.33 6.64
C ASP A 7 3.44 -7.24 7.03
N PHE A 8 2.22 -6.83 6.68
CA PHE A 8 1.01 -7.52 7.09
C PHE A 8 0.88 -8.89 6.43
N LYS A 9 1.22 -9.02 5.15
CA LYS A 9 1.14 -10.30 4.45
C LYS A 9 2.13 -11.30 5.05
N GLU A 10 3.38 -10.88 5.24
CA GLU A 10 4.39 -11.72 5.92
C GLU A 10 3.91 -12.16 7.32
N TYR A 11 3.23 -11.27 8.03
CA TYR A 11 2.71 -11.56 9.37
C TYR A 11 1.65 -12.67 9.36
N ILE A 12 0.72 -12.62 8.41
CA ILE A 12 -0.37 -13.60 8.26
C ILE A 12 0.15 -14.92 7.70
N ASP A 13 1.00 -14.87 6.65
CA ASP A 13 1.57 -16.06 6.01
C ASP A 13 2.42 -16.89 6.98
N ASN A 14 3.06 -16.23 7.96
CA ASN A 14 3.88 -16.89 8.98
C ASN A 14 3.08 -17.33 10.23
N ASP A 15 1.74 -17.29 10.20
CA ASP A 15 0.85 -17.67 11.32
C ASP A 15 1.26 -17.03 12.66
N CYS A 16 1.69 -15.76 12.62
CA CYS A 16 2.10 -15.03 13.80
C CYS A 16 0.87 -14.61 14.63
N TYR A 17 1.06 -14.45 15.95
CA TYR A 17 -0.01 -13.99 16.84
C TYR A 17 -0.50 -12.57 16.49
N PHE A 18 -1.57 -12.47 15.70
CA PHE A 18 -2.12 -11.21 15.23
C PHE A 18 -3.35 -10.79 16.05
N VAL A 19 -3.33 -9.58 16.59
CA VAL A 19 -4.54 -8.95 17.14
C VAL A 19 -5.25 -8.23 16.00
N ASP A 20 -6.47 -8.65 15.69
CA ASP A 20 -7.28 -8.06 14.62
C ASP A 20 -7.49 -6.55 14.83
N LYS A 21 -6.89 -5.75 13.96
CA LYS A 21 -7.03 -4.29 13.90
C LYS A 21 -7.75 -3.82 12.63
N THR A 22 -8.37 -4.73 11.89
CA THR A 22 -9.00 -4.41 10.60
C THR A 22 -10.23 -3.50 10.74
N ARG A 23 -10.79 -3.34 11.95
CA ARG A 23 -11.75 -2.25 12.25
C ARG A 23 -11.20 -0.84 11.96
N LEU A 24 -9.87 -0.67 11.92
CA LEU A 24 -9.25 0.57 11.44
C LEU A 24 -9.67 0.87 10.00
N ILE A 25 -9.72 -0.14 9.13
CA ILE A 25 -10.15 0.01 7.73
C ILE A 25 -11.62 0.40 7.68
N ALA A 26 -12.48 -0.27 8.46
CA ALA A 26 -13.90 0.07 8.54
C ALA A 26 -14.09 1.55 8.94
N HIS A 27 -13.35 2.01 9.94
CA HIS A 27 -13.38 3.43 10.33
C HIS A 27 -12.98 4.36 9.16
N LEU A 28 -11.95 4.03 8.37
CA LEU A 28 -11.54 4.84 7.23
C LEU A 28 -12.62 4.89 6.13
N VAL A 29 -13.30 3.76 5.90
CA VAL A 29 -14.42 3.68 4.94
C VAL A 29 -15.63 4.47 5.41
N ASP A 30 -16.02 4.32 6.68
CA ASP A 30 -17.19 5.00 7.27
C ASP A 30 -17.01 6.51 7.41
N HIS A 31 -15.76 6.98 7.50
CA HIS A 31 -15.45 8.40 7.74
C HIS A 31 -14.57 8.95 6.63
N PRO A 32 -15.09 9.09 5.40
CA PRO A 32 -14.28 9.52 4.26
C PRO A 32 -13.66 10.90 4.52
N SER A 33 -12.34 10.97 4.47
CA SER A 33 -11.57 12.21 4.53
C SER A 33 -10.50 12.21 3.45
N LYS A 34 -10.15 13.41 2.96
CA LYS A 34 -9.01 13.58 2.05
C LYS A 34 -7.69 13.22 2.74
N VAL A 35 -7.61 13.42 4.06
CA VAL A 35 -6.40 13.19 4.85
C VAL A 35 -6.77 12.56 6.19
N HIS A 36 -6.13 11.43 6.50
CA HIS A 36 -6.21 10.78 7.80
C HIS A 36 -4.86 10.85 8.49
N LEU A 37 -4.77 11.64 9.57
CA LEU A 37 -3.56 11.72 10.37
C LEU A 37 -3.58 10.69 11.50
N ILE A 38 -2.82 9.62 11.35
CA ILE A 38 -2.64 8.62 12.41
C ILE A 38 -1.50 9.09 13.32
N THR A 39 -1.79 9.96 14.29
CA THR A 39 -0.84 10.32 15.36
C THR A 39 -0.65 9.12 16.30
N ARG A 40 0.57 8.82 16.77
CA ARG A 40 0.72 7.92 17.94
C ARG A 40 2.16 7.74 18.47
N PRO A 41 2.28 7.31 19.74
CA PRO A 41 3.48 6.79 20.40
C PRO A 41 4.13 5.56 19.77
N ARG A 42 5.41 5.36 20.11
CA ARG A 42 6.29 4.27 19.65
C ARG A 42 5.68 2.89 19.88
N ARG A 43 5.92 1.93 18.95
CA ARG A 43 5.50 0.51 19.00
C ARG A 43 4.01 0.19 18.89
N PHE A 44 3.17 1.06 18.34
CA PHE A 44 1.76 0.71 18.09
C PHE A 44 1.50 -0.20 16.88
N GLY A 45 2.54 -0.47 16.08
CA GLY A 45 2.36 -1.19 14.81
C GLY A 45 1.82 -0.29 13.70
N LYS A 46 2.21 1.00 13.66
CA LYS A 46 1.81 1.91 12.57
C LYS A 46 2.20 1.37 11.19
N THR A 47 3.45 0.92 11.06
CA THR A 47 3.97 0.35 9.80
C THR A 47 3.16 -0.88 9.39
N LEU A 48 2.90 -1.80 10.33
CA LEU A 48 2.06 -2.97 10.10
C LEU A 48 0.64 -2.58 9.67
N ASN A 49 0.02 -1.62 10.36
CA ASN A 49 -1.32 -1.13 10.03
C ASN A 49 -1.38 -0.45 8.65
N LEU A 50 -0.34 0.32 8.27
CA LEU A 50 -0.26 0.94 6.95
C LEU A 50 -0.06 -0.12 5.86
N SER A 51 0.75 -1.16 6.11
CA SER A 51 0.87 -2.31 5.22
C SER A 51 -0.47 -3.05 5.09
N MET A 52 -1.20 -3.26 6.18
CA MET A 52 -2.55 -3.85 6.18
C MET A 52 -3.55 -3.02 5.35
N ILE A 53 -3.57 -1.69 5.52
CA ILE A 53 -4.42 -0.80 4.70
C ILE A 53 -4.03 -0.87 3.23
N ARG A 54 -2.72 -0.90 2.92
CA ARG A 54 -2.22 -1.08 1.54
C ARG A 54 -2.77 -2.37 0.97
N TYR A 55 -2.54 -3.53 1.58
CA TYR A 55 -3.04 -4.82 1.07
C TYR A 55 -4.56 -4.87 0.91
N PHE A 56 -5.30 -4.16 1.76
CA PHE A 56 -6.75 -4.07 1.63
C PHE A 56 -7.15 -3.29 0.38
N LEU A 57 -6.61 -2.08 0.18
CA LEU A 57 -7.04 -1.20 -0.92
C LEU A 57 -6.38 -1.57 -2.27
N GLU A 58 -5.18 -2.11 -2.21
CA GLU A 58 -4.30 -2.26 -3.35
C GLU A 58 -4.76 -3.33 -4.32
N GLU A 59 -4.94 -2.91 -5.58
CA GLU A 59 -5.15 -3.80 -6.71
C GLU A 59 -3.86 -4.61 -6.96
N PRO A 60 -3.89 -5.94 -6.74
CA PRO A 60 -2.68 -6.76 -6.76
C PRO A 60 -2.23 -7.15 -8.17
N LEU A 61 -3.02 -6.81 -9.20
CA LEU A 61 -2.74 -7.13 -10.61
C LEU A 61 -3.08 -5.91 -11.50
N PRO A 62 -2.56 -5.83 -12.73
CA PRO A 62 -2.92 -4.78 -13.67
C PRO A 62 -4.44 -4.75 -13.92
N ARG A 63 -5.04 -3.54 -13.97
CA ARG A 63 -6.45 -3.37 -14.35
C ARG A 63 -6.78 -4.10 -15.65
N GLY A 64 -7.73 -5.01 -15.60
CA GLY A 64 -8.19 -5.79 -16.76
C GLY A 64 -7.38 -7.06 -17.03
N ALA A 65 -6.38 -7.39 -16.20
CA ALA A 65 -5.86 -8.75 -16.16
C ALA A 65 -7.00 -9.68 -15.74
N ASP A 66 -7.21 -10.76 -16.51
CA ASP A 66 -8.17 -11.80 -16.13
C ASP A 66 -7.67 -12.48 -14.84
N THR A 67 -8.22 -12.04 -13.71
CA THR A 67 -7.91 -12.65 -12.41
C THR A 67 -8.74 -13.91 -12.17
N GLY A 68 -9.59 -14.32 -13.13
CA GLY A 68 -10.57 -15.38 -12.93
C GLY A 68 -11.56 -15.06 -11.80
N GLY A 69 -11.75 -13.78 -11.47
CA GLY A 69 -12.52 -13.34 -10.29
C GLY A 69 -11.78 -13.48 -8.96
N SER A 70 -10.51 -13.88 -8.97
CA SER A 70 -9.67 -13.95 -7.77
C SER A 70 -9.34 -12.54 -7.29
N GLN A 71 -9.50 -12.32 -5.98
CA GLN A 71 -8.95 -11.17 -5.27
C GLN A 71 -7.77 -11.68 -4.43
N PRO A 72 -6.53 -11.59 -4.93
CA PRO A 72 -5.34 -12.20 -4.30
C PRO A 72 -5.15 -11.85 -2.82
N ASN A 73 -5.57 -10.66 -2.41
CA ASN A 73 -5.42 -10.20 -1.03
C ASN A 73 -6.62 -10.56 -0.14
N ALA A 74 -7.72 -11.12 -0.68
CA ALA A 74 -8.91 -11.44 0.13
C ALA A 74 -8.62 -12.46 1.22
N SER A 75 -7.77 -13.45 0.92
CA SER A 75 -7.37 -14.49 1.87
C SER A 75 -6.63 -13.93 3.08
N LEU A 76 -5.92 -12.79 2.92
CA LEU A 76 -5.22 -12.12 4.01
C LEU A 76 -6.17 -11.58 5.09
N PHE A 77 -7.46 -11.47 4.79
CA PHE A 77 -8.49 -10.93 5.69
C PHE A 77 -9.48 -11.99 6.17
N GLU A 78 -9.31 -13.26 5.80
CA GLU A 78 -10.23 -14.32 6.23
C GLU A 78 -10.36 -14.40 7.75
N GLY A 79 -11.61 -14.47 8.23
CA GLY A 79 -11.92 -14.49 9.67
C GLY A 79 -11.74 -13.16 10.40
N MET A 80 -11.30 -12.09 9.73
CA MET A 80 -11.14 -10.76 10.34
C MET A 80 -12.44 -9.96 10.32
N SER A 81 -12.60 -9.05 11.28
CA SER A 81 -13.81 -8.25 11.48
C SER A 81 -14.21 -7.41 10.27
N ILE A 82 -13.25 -6.91 9.48
CA ILE A 82 -13.54 -6.12 8.27
C ILE A 82 -14.33 -6.89 7.20
N THR A 83 -14.26 -8.22 7.17
CA THR A 83 -14.98 -9.05 6.19
C THR A 83 -16.50 -8.96 6.33
N GLN A 84 -16.99 -8.54 7.50
CA GLN A 84 -18.40 -8.35 7.78
C GLN A 84 -18.89 -6.94 7.42
N HIS A 85 -17.99 -6.04 7.01
CA HIS A 85 -18.35 -4.68 6.65
C HIS A 85 -19.16 -4.65 5.34
N PRO A 86 -20.28 -3.90 5.25
CA PRO A 86 -21.13 -3.89 4.06
C PRO A 86 -20.39 -3.53 2.76
N GLN A 87 -19.40 -2.64 2.87
CA GLN A 87 -18.59 -2.15 1.75
C GLN A 87 -17.24 -2.89 1.60
N PHE A 88 -17.05 -4.03 2.28
CA PHE A 88 -15.78 -4.78 2.20
C PHE A 88 -15.33 -5.04 0.76
N ARG A 89 -16.23 -5.59 -0.07
CA ARG A 89 -15.95 -5.94 -1.47
C ARG A 89 -15.82 -4.72 -2.39
N GLU A 90 -16.40 -3.58 -2.00
CA GLU A 90 -16.33 -2.34 -2.77
C GLU A 90 -14.95 -1.68 -2.70
N TYR A 91 -14.22 -1.88 -1.62
CA TYR A 91 -12.90 -1.28 -1.43
C TYR A 91 -11.74 -2.26 -1.59
N LEU A 92 -11.98 -3.56 -1.38
CA LEU A 92 -10.94 -4.57 -1.46
C LEU A 92 -10.33 -4.63 -2.87
N GLY A 93 -9.03 -4.36 -2.97
CA GLY A 93 -8.24 -4.49 -4.19
C GLY A 93 -8.67 -3.61 -5.36
N GLN A 94 -9.23 -2.42 -5.11
CA GLN A 94 -9.79 -1.56 -6.17
C GLN A 94 -8.89 -0.39 -6.61
N TYR A 95 -7.77 -0.15 -5.91
CA TYR A 95 -6.98 1.07 -6.07
C TYR A 95 -5.51 0.78 -6.38
N PRO A 96 -4.87 1.51 -7.31
CA PRO A 96 -3.41 1.57 -7.39
C PRO A 96 -2.89 2.42 -6.23
N VAL A 97 -2.49 1.78 -5.14
CA VAL A 97 -2.11 2.46 -3.89
C VAL A 97 -0.65 2.89 -3.94
N ILE A 98 -0.38 4.20 -3.89
CA ILE A 98 0.98 4.72 -3.72
C ILE A 98 1.38 4.65 -2.24
N ALA A 99 2.43 3.91 -1.93
CA ALA A 99 2.93 3.69 -0.57
C ALA A 99 4.40 4.12 -0.43
N LEU A 100 4.63 5.25 0.24
CA LEU A 100 5.98 5.79 0.46
C LEU A 100 6.39 5.71 1.94
N SER A 101 7.65 5.35 2.19
CA SER A 101 8.21 5.26 3.54
C SER A 101 9.51 6.03 3.67
N PHE A 102 9.48 7.13 4.41
CA PHE A 102 10.65 7.96 4.70
C PHE A 102 11.50 7.44 5.89
N LYS A 103 11.20 6.25 6.43
CA LYS A 103 11.89 5.67 7.60
C LYS A 103 13.40 5.57 7.40
N ASP A 104 13.83 5.30 6.18
CA ASP A 104 15.24 5.03 5.84
C ASP A 104 15.97 6.24 5.27
N VAL A 105 15.31 7.40 5.19
CA VAL A 105 15.96 8.69 4.87
C VAL A 105 16.60 9.24 6.14
N LYS A 106 17.90 9.05 6.30
CA LYS A 106 18.68 9.40 7.51
C LYS A 106 19.91 10.25 7.22
N GLU A 107 20.08 10.65 5.97
CA GLU A 107 21.28 11.26 5.44
C GLU A 107 21.39 12.71 5.95
N PRO A 108 22.60 13.12 6.38
CA PRO A 108 22.79 14.43 6.98
C PRO A 108 22.84 15.57 5.97
N ASN A 109 23.03 15.27 4.67
CA ASN A 109 23.15 16.28 3.62
C ASN A 109 22.01 16.18 2.60
N HIS A 110 21.73 17.32 1.97
CA HIS A 110 20.61 17.47 1.03
C HIS A 110 20.72 16.54 -0.19
N ASN A 111 21.92 16.39 -0.75
CA ASN A 111 22.13 15.63 -1.99
C ASN A 111 21.84 14.14 -1.80
N ASP A 112 22.37 13.55 -0.72
CA ASP A 112 22.17 12.14 -0.42
C ASP A 112 20.73 11.85 0.01
N CYS A 113 20.11 12.75 0.77
CA CYS A 113 18.68 12.68 1.10
C CYS A 113 17.82 12.68 -0.17
N MET A 114 18.10 13.59 -1.10
CA MET A 114 17.37 13.67 -2.37
C MET A 114 17.61 12.43 -3.25
N ALA A 115 18.81 11.84 -3.23
CA ALA A 115 19.10 10.61 -3.96
C ALA A 115 18.22 9.45 -3.46
N ILE A 116 18.02 9.32 -2.15
CA ILE A 116 17.17 8.25 -1.60
C ILE A 116 15.69 8.51 -1.85
N ILE A 117 15.24 9.77 -1.78
CA ILE A 117 13.86 10.11 -2.15
C ILE A 117 13.61 9.78 -3.63
N ARG A 118 14.53 10.13 -4.53
CA ARG A 118 14.43 9.75 -5.97
C ARG A 118 14.37 8.24 -6.14
N LYS A 119 15.24 7.50 -5.46
CA LYS A 119 15.24 6.03 -5.49
C LYS A 119 13.90 5.45 -5.00
N MET A 120 13.37 5.95 -3.88
CA MET A 120 12.08 5.52 -3.33
C MET A 120 10.94 5.76 -4.31
N LEU A 121 10.88 6.96 -4.91
CA LEU A 121 9.87 7.30 -5.92
C LEU A 121 10.01 6.43 -7.17
N SER A 122 11.24 6.21 -7.64
CA SER A 122 11.51 5.35 -8.81
C SER A 122 11.08 3.90 -8.56
N THR A 123 11.39 3.34 -7.38
CA THR A 123 10.93 2.00 -6.99
C THR A 123 9.40 1.91 -6.95
N GLU A 124 8.73 2.90 -6.37
CA GLU A 124 7.27 2.91 -6.30
C GLU A 124 6.63 3.10 -7.67
N TYR A 125 7.25 3.88 -8.54
CA TYR A 125 6.82 4.04 -9.93
C TYR A 125 6.93 2.72 -10.71
N GLN A 126 8.09 2.04 -10.62
CA GLN A 126 8.30 0.73 -11.26
C GLN A 126 7.29 -0.31 -10.79
N ARG A 127 6.92 -0.28 -9.49
CA ARG A 127 5.87 -1.15 -8.93
C ARG A 127 4.52 -0.97 -9.61
N HIS A 128 4.26 0.22 -10.14
CA HIS A 128 3.06 0.58 -10.89
C HIS A 128 3.28 0.69 -12.41
N GLU A 129 4.38 0.16 -12.96
CA GLU A 129 4.68 0.21 -14.40
C GLU A 129 3.53 -0.32 -15.27
N TYR A 130 2.75 -1.27 -14.75
CA TYR A 130 1.56 -1.80 -15.41
C TYR A 130 0.52 -0.72 -15.77
N LEU A 131 0.51 0.42 -15.08
CA LEU A 131 -0.38 1.55 -15.39
C LEU A 131 0.00 2.23 -16.72
N GLN A 132 1.23 2.08 -17.22
CA GLN A 132 1.60 2.60 -18.54
C GLN A 132 0.77 1.95 -19.65
N ASN A 133 0.42 0.68 -19.47
CA ASN A 133 -0.37 -0.08 -20.43
C ASN A 133 -1.88 0.08 -20.22
N CYS A 134 -2.32 0.82 -19.19
CA CYS A 134 -3.75 1.04 -18.94
C CYS A 134 -4.24 2.31 -19.67
N ASN A 135 -5.53 2.34 -20.01
CA ASN A 135 -6.18 3.49 -20.63
C ASN A 135 -6.63 4.55 -19.61
N VAL A 136 -6.21 4.43 -18.35
CA VAL A 136 -6.60 5.35 -17.26
C VAL A 136 -5.70 6.59 -17.22
N LEU A 137 -4.44 6.45 -17.62
CA LEU A 137 -3.49 7.56 -17.72
C LEU A 137 -3.57 8.21 -19.11
N ARG A 138 -3.47 9.54 -19.17
CA ARG A 138 -3.35 10.26 -20.44
C ARG A 138 -1.97 9.98 -21.04
N ASP A 139 -1.85 10.00 -22.36
CA ASP A 139 -0.58 9.73 -23.04
C ASP A 139 0.54 10.70 -22.60
N ALA A 140 0.21 11.98 -22.38
CA ALA A 140 1.15 12.98 -21.85
C ALA A 140 1.68 12.63 -20.43
N ASP A 141 0.85 12.01 -19.58
CA ASP A 141 1.25 11.60 -18.23
C ASP A 141 2.17 10.36 -18.28
N LYS A 142 1.98 9.49 -19.29
CA LYS A 142 2.85 8.34 -19.55
C LYS A 142 4.23 8.78 -20.05
N GLU A 143 4.27 9.79 -20.91
CA GLU A 143 5.50 10.33 -21.50
C GLU A 143 6.41 10.99 -20.46
N LEU A 144 5.85 11.86 -19.59
CA LEU A 144 6.58 12.48 -18.46
C LEU A 144 7.23 11.47 -17.52
N ALA A 145 6.59 10.31 -17.38
CA ALA A 145 7.02 9.28 -16.47
C ALA A 145 8.17 8.43 -17.04
N LEU A 146 8.28 8.31 -18.37
CA LEU A 146 9.42 7.71 -19.07
C LEU A 146 10.67 8.59 -18.99
N GLU A 147 10.52 9.91 -19.05
CA GLU A 147 11.64 10.86 -18.90
C GLU A 147 12.22 10.87 -17.48
N SER A 148 11.37 10.62 -16.48
CA SER A 148 11.75 10.67 -15.05
C SER A 148 12.30 9.35 -14.51
N GLY A 149 12.03 8.21 -15.18
CA GLY A 149 12.46 6.87 -14.76
C GLY A 149 13.86 6.46 -15.23
N GLY A 150 14.50 7.28 -16.07
CA GLY A 150 15.82 7.00 -16.65
C GLY A 150 17.04 7.55 -15.88
N ALA A 151 16.85 8.04 -14.65
CA ALA A 151 17.89 8.67 -13.82
C ALA A 151 18.28 7.80 -12.60
#